data_AF-A0A350IEU2-F1
#
_entry.id   AF-A0A350IEU2-F1
#
_cell.length_a   1.000
_cell.length_b   1.000
_cell.length_c   1.000
_cell.angle_alpha   90.00
_cell.angle_beta   90.00
_cell.angle_gamma   90.00
#
_symmetry.space_group_name_H-M   'P 1'
#
loop_
_entity.id
_entity.type
_entity.pdbx_description
1 polymer ?
#
loop_
_entity_poly.entity_id
_entity_poly.type
_entity_poly.pdbx_seq_one_letter_code
_entity_poly.pdbx_strand_id
1 'polypeptide(L)'
;ACLGLETRDEAIVFIPIFESECRGRTCDFDDMSRMYDCTILDMMEYTPAVKNMLDKGLIYINTHGMKTCKIVEQSFGVTPVVLNSIIDNKTPNLEGVEAKTSDFDRYALCSLVSNAVQDSDVTFRSLLQVASDAEKLNANMTFVQEVRRHLEELSDRILFYEICNDFCECPSRRSSIERTLEDIYESFGNRISARARLLDGTNALISNELVYISDDREEMTLTEKGKEILLENDYASFGDKLDCPDRYKFARMVTKFFHDDEKYDSDARNAPMVLSRELGKMESHNKHLPCIRKVREIIRSEGDRILFYMACNYCPGGINLINELKCLFSVRDRAEYLNLFKEEKHKLQELDLVEITSISSLFGPQTGLVLTDKGKELFFEEDAKLFIQKVDKKDLVNCEDIKPKQLFFSENEQRQLSMVGNSLMEENYRALTERLESKGLSKGIAVLLYGAPGTGKTESVMQWARQSGRDIVHVDLSASKSM
;
A
#
# COMPACT_ATOMS: atom_id res chain seq x y z
N ALA A 1 -0.83 -49.21 20.74
CA ALA A 1 -1.71 -48.40 19.87
C ALA A 1 -2.22 -49.23 18.69
N CYS A 2 -3.51 -49.20 18.35
CA CYS A 2 -4.02 -49.82 17.12
C CYS A 2 -3.97 -48.77 16.00
N LEU A 3 -3.08 -48.93 15.02
CA LEU A 3 -2.84 -47.93 13.97
C LEU A 3 -3.82 -48.02 12.78
N GLY A 4 -4.69 -49.03 12.74
CA GLY A 4 -5.56 -49.26 11.58
C GLY A 4 -4.80 -49.72 10.33
N LEU A 5 -3.63 -50.33 10.51
CA LEU A 5 -2.93 -51.06 9.45
C LEU A 5 -3.71 -52.37 9.20
N GLU A 6 -4.34 -52.48 8.04
CA GLU A 6 -5.27 -53.54 7.66
C GLU A 6 -4.56 -54.69 6.95
N THR A 7 -3.37 -54.44 6.40
CA THR A 7 -2.58 -55.44 5.67
C THR A 7 -1.16 -55.57 6.21
N ARG A 8 -0.54 -56.72 5.93
CA ARG A 8 0.87 -56.95 6.22
C ARG A 8 1.76 -55.99 5.43
N ASP A 9 1.34 -55.63 4.22
CA ASP A 9 2.07 -54.75 3.31
C ASP A 9 2.15 -53.32 3.87
N GLU A 10 1.07 -52.82 4.48
CA GLU A 10 1.09 -51.53 5.18
C GLU A 10 2.06 -51.56 6.37
N ALA A 11 2.12 -52.66 7.13
CA ALA A 11 3.09 -52.80 8.22
C ALA A 11 4.54 -52.85 7.72
N ILE A 12 4.80 -53.52 6.61
CA ILE A 12 6.14 -53.60 5.98
C ILE A 12 6.61 -52.20 5.55
N VAL A 13 5.73 -51.36 5.01
CA VAL A 13 6.12 -50.00 4.58
C VAL A 13 6.15 -49.01 5.76
N PHE A 14 5.27 -49.15 6.75
CA PHE A 14 5.19 -48.21 7.86
C PHE A 14 6.42 -48.23 8.77
N ILE A 15 6.98 -49.42 9.04
CA ILE A 15 8.14 -49.60 9.93
C ILE A 15 9.37 -48.75 9.50
N PRO A 16 9.86 -48.80 8.24
CA PRO A 16 11.01 -48.00 7.83
C PRO A 16 10.75 -46.49 7.90
N ILE A 17 9.53 -46.07 7.56
CA ILE A 17 9.13 -44.65 7.65
C ILE A 17 9.16 -44.20 9.11
N PHE A 18 8.56 -44.98 10.01
CA PHE A 18 8.54 -44.69 11.44
C PHE A 18 9.94 -44.67 12.07
N GLU A 19 10.80 -45.63 11.71
CA GLU A 19 12.18 -45.67 12.22
C GLU A 19 12.98 -44.43 11.77
N SER A 20 12.84 -44.04 10.50
CA SER A 20 13.49 -42.85 9.95
C SER A 20 12.97 -41.58 10.63
N GLU A 21 11.66 -41.47 10.84
CA GLU A 21 11.03 -40.31 11.48
C GLU A 21 11.50 -40.16 12.94
N CYS A 22 11.66 -41.27 13.68
CA CYS A 22 12.23 -41.27 15.02
C CYS A 22 13.68 -40.73 15.06
N ARG A 23 14.38 -40.73 13.92
CA ARG A 23 15.71 -40.13 13.75
C ARG A 23 15.66 -38.72 13.15
N GLY A 24 14.48 -38.14 12.97
CA GLY A 24 14.27 -36.83 12.36
C GLY A 24 14.55 -36.81 10.86
N ARG A 25 14.35 -37.94 10.17
CA ARG A 25 14.53 -38.08 8.72
C ARG A 25 13.28 -38.64 8.07
N THR A 26 13.04 -38.27 6.83
CA THR A 26 12.03 -38.93 5.98
C THR A 26 12.63 -40.18 5.34
N CYS A 27 11.78 -41.07 4.84
CA CYS A 27 12.17 -42.34 4.24
C CYS A 27 11.66 -42.44 2.81
N ASP A 28 12.51 -42.78 1.85
CA ASP A 28 12.11 -43.08 0.47
C ASP A 28 12.16 -44.59 0.17
N PHE A 29 11.83 -44.99 -1.06
CA PHE A 29 11.88 -46.41 -1.47
C PHE A 29 13.31 -46.98 -1.48
N ASP A 30 14.34 -46.16 -1.68
CA ASP A 30 15.73 -46.60 -1.64
C ASP A 30 16.15 -46.93 -0.20
N ASP A 31 15.78 -46.08 0.76
CA ASP A 31 15.95 -46.33 2.20
C ASP A 31 15.22 -47.60 2.64
N MET A 32 13.97 -47.81 2.20
CA MET A 32 13.23 -49.03 2.49
C MET A 32 13.92 -50.26 1.91
N SER A 33 14.42 -50.17 0.67
CA SER A 33 15.10 -51.29 -0.01
C SER A 33 16.39 -51.69 0.71
N ARG A 34 17.16 -50.71 1.20
CA ARG A 34 18.38 -50.93 2.00
C ARG A 34 18.06 -51.55 3.35
N MET A 35 16.96 -51.15 3.98
CA MET A 35 16.57 -51.68 5.29
C MET A 35 16.15 -53.16 5.20
N TYR A 36 15.47 -53.53 4.13
CA TYR A 36 14.99 -54.90 3.90
C TYR A 36 15.94 -55.79 3.09
N ASP A 37 17.10 -55.26 2.68
CA ASP A 37 18.07 -55.97 1.83
C ASP A 37 17.42 -56.51 0.54
N CYS A 38 16.60 -55.69 -0.11
CA CYS A 38 15.90 -56.00 -1.35
C CYS A 38 16.14 -54.93 -2.42
N THR A 39 15.63 -55.15 -3.62
CA THR A 39 15.74 -54.16 -4.70
C THR A 39 14.62 -53.11 -4.60
N ILE A 40 14.85 -51.92 -5.17
CA ILE A 40 13.80 -50.90 -5.30
C ILE A 40 12.59 -51.46 -6.04
N LEU A 41 12.78 -52.35 -7.03
CA LEU A 41 11.69 -52.98 -7.78
C LEU A 41 10.80 -53.85 -6.87
N ASP A 42 11.40 -54.57 -5.92
CA ASP A 42 10.64 -55.35 -4.94
C ASP A 42 9.83 -54.41 -4.03
N MET A 43 10.41 -53.28 -3.63
CA MET A 43 9.69 -52.27 -2.83
C MET A 43 8.55 -51.60 -3.62
N MET A 44 8.69 -51.40 -4.93
CA MET A 44 7.66 -50.79 -5.78
C MET A 44 6.33 -51.56 -5.77
N GLU A 45 6.35 -52.87 -5.51
CA GLU A 45 5.13 -53.69 -5.37
C GLU A 45 4.22 -53.18 -4.23
N TYR A 46 4.80 -52.53 -3.22
CA TYR A 46 4.10 -51.98 -2.06
C TYR A 46 3.53 -50.57 -2.28
N THR A 47 3.62 -50.01 -3.49
CA THR A 47 3.02 -48.71 -3.85
C THR A 47 1.53 -48.59 -3.46
N PRO A 48 0.67 -49.61 -3.63
CA PRO A 48 -0.73 -49.53 -3.18
C PRO A 48 -0.86 -49.37 -1.65
N ALA A 49 0.02 -49.98 -0.86
CA ALA A 49 0.03 -49.85 0.59
C ALA A 49 0.45 -48.43 1.04
N VAL A 50 1.47 -47.85 0.39
CA VAL A 50 1.85 -46.44 0.60
C VAL A 50 0.65 -45.52 0.35
N LYS A 51 -0.04 -45.69 -0.80
CA LYS A 51 -1.22 -44.88 -1.15
C LYS A 51 -2.33 -45.01 -0.11
N ASN A 52 -2.65 -46.22 0.32
CA ASN A 52 -3.69 -46.43 1.33
C ASN A 52 -3.33 -45.77 2.68
N MET A 53 -2.05 -45.80 3.08
CA MET A 53 -1.61 -45.13 4.30
C MET A 53 -1.63 -43.60 4.18
N LEU A 54 -1.33 -43.05 3.00
CA LEU A 54 -1.50 -41.61 2.70
C LEU A 54 -2.99 -41.23 2.77
N ASP A 55 -3.87 -42.03 2.17
CA ASP A 55 -5.32 -41.80 2.18
C ASP A 55 -5.90 -41.85 3.61
N LYS A 56 -5.35 -42.74 4.46
CA LYS A 56 -5.68 -42.82 5.89
C LYS A 56 -5.07 -41.68 6.73
N GLY A 57 -4.18 -40.86 6.17
CA GLY A 57 -3.47 -39.81 6.90
C GLY A 57 -2.44 -40.33 7.92
N LEU A 58 -1.98 -41.58 7.77
CA LEU A 58 -1.01 -42.20 8.68
C LEU A 58 0.41 -41.71 8.43
N ILE A 59 0.72 -41.44 7.17
CA ILE A 59 1.98 -40.91 6.68
C ILE A 59 1.68 -39.70 5.77
N TYR A 60 2.69 -38.89 5.51
CA TYR A 60 2.61 -37.74 4.60
C TYR A 60 3.79 -37.74 3.61
N ILE A 61 3.64 -37.05 2.49
CA ILE A 61 4.73 -36.84 1.53
C ILE A 61 5.50 -35.60 1.94
N ASN A 62 6.82 -35.71 2.05
CA ASN A 62 7.66 -34.53 2.24
C ASN A 62 7.77 -33.75 0.93
N THR A 63 7.11 -32.59 0.88
CA THR A 63 7.11 -31.69 -0.28
C THR A 63 8.31 -30.74 -0.31
N HIS A 64 9.05 -30.61 0.80
CA HIS A 64 10.19 -29.71 0.88
C HIS A 64 11.35 -30.20 0.01
N GLY A 65 11.75 -29.40 -0.98
CA GLY A 65 12.81 -29.76 -1.94
C GLY A 65 12.43 -30.90 -2.89
N MET A 66 11.13 -31.19 -3.05
CA MET A 66 10.67 -32.26 -3.92
C MET A 66 11.02 -31.95 -5.38
N LYS A 67 11.58 -32.95 -6.09
CA LYS A 67 12.03 -32.84 -7.48
C LYS A 67 11.17 -33.63 -8.49
N THR A 68 10.19 -34.39 -8.00
CA THR A 68 9.41 -35.32 -8.83
C THR A 68 8.06 -35.66 -8.18
N CYS A 69 7.06 -35.91 -9.01
CA CYS A 69 5.74 -36.42 -8.57
C CYS A 69 5.67 -37.96 -8.57
N LYS A 70 6.75 -38.66 -8.95
CA LYS A 70 6.75 -40.13 -8.94
C LYS A 70 6.84 -40.60 -7.51
N ILE A 71 5.80 -41.30 -7.05
CA ILE A 71 5.69 -41.82 -5.68
C ILE A 71 6.93 -42.63 -5.24
N VAL A 72 7.59 -43.31 -6.17
CA VAL A 72 8.78 -44.14 -5.89
C VAL A 72 10.05 -43.34 -5.65
N GLU A 73 10.08 -42.07 -6.05
CA GLU A 73 11.19 -41.13 -5.86
C GLU A 73 10.85 -40.08 -4.78
N GLN A 74 9.72 -40.24 -4.09
CA GLN A 74 9.27 -39.35 -3.01
C GLN A 74 9.73 -39.87 -1.65
N SER A 75 9.91 -38.95 -0.70
CA SER A 75 10.20 -39.27 0.69
C SER A 75 8.95 -39.11 1.55
N PHE A 76 8.76 -40.04 2.49
CA PHE A 76 7.60 -40.11 3.36
C PHE A 76 7.98 -39.88 4.82
N GLY A 77 7.08 -39.25 5.57
CA GLY A 77 7.19 -39.09 7.03
C GLY A 77 5.96 -39.62 7.75
N VAL A 78 6.04 -39.78 9.08
CA VAL A 78 4.89 -40.19 9.90
C VAL A 78 4.13 -38.98 10.41
N THR A 79 2.81 -38.95 10.22
CA THR A 79 1.97 -37.85 10.69
C THR A 79 2.20 -37.59 12.19
N PRO A 80 2.44 -36.34 12.64
CA PRO A 80 2.81 -36.04 14.02
C PRO A 80 1.84 -36.60 15.08
N VAL A 81 0.53 -36.60 14.78
CA VAL A 81 -0.49 -37.18 15.66
C VAL A 81 -0.28 -38.68 15.84
N VAL A 82 0.09 -39.39 14.77
CA VAL A 82 0.39 -40.82 14.79
C VAL A 82 1.65 -41.10 15.60
N LEU A 83 2.74 -40.37 15.32
CA LEU A 83 4.00 -40.48 16.05
C LEU A 83 3.81 -40.30 17.57
N ASN A 84 3.16 -39.20 17.96
CA ASN A 84 2.89 -38.89 19.37
C ASN A 84 1.97 -39.94 20.02
N SER A 85 0.97 -40.43 19.29
CA SER A 85 0.05 -41.46 19.81
C SER A 85 0.75 -42.80 20.04
N ILE A 86 1.71 -43.17 19.18
CA ILE A 86 2.54 -44.37 19.37
C ILE A 86 3.41 -44.21 20.63
N ILE A 87 4.07 -43.05 20.79
CA ILE A 87 4.91 -42.74 21.97
C ILE A 87 4.09 -42.82 23.27
N ASP A 88 2.87 -42.26 23.25
CA ASP A 88 1.94 -42.26 24.38
C ASP A 88 1.19 -43.59 24.58
N ASN A 89 1.41 -44.59 23.72
CA ASN A 89 0.65 -45.83 23.64
C ASN A 89 -0.89 -45.64 23.57
N LYS A 90 -1.34 -44.63 22.84
CA LYS A 90 -2.75 -44.32 22.57
C LYS A 90 -3.09 -44.65 21.12
N THR A 91 -4.37 -44.93 20.86
CA THR A 91 -4.87 -45.03 19.48
C THR A 91 -4.88 -43.62 18.86
N PRO A 92 -4.28 -43.40 17.69
CA PRO A 92 -4.32 -42.09 17.03
C PRO A 92 -5.78 -41.70 16.75
N ASN A 93 -6.17 -40.50 17.18
CA ASN A 93 -7.44 -39.93 16.76
C ASN A 93 -7.19 -39.08 15.51
N LEU A 94 -7.62 -39.59 14.37
CA LEU A 94 -7.54 -38.89 13.09
C LEU A 94 -8.86 -38.18 12.73
N GLU A 95 -9.88 -38.21 13.61
CA GLU A 95 -11.10 -37.43 13.42
C GLU A 95 -10.77 -35.92 13.46
N GLY A 96 -11.14 -35.20 12.40
CA GLY A 96 -10.80 -33.79 12.24
C GLY A 96 -9.35 -33.53 11.82
N VAL A 97 -8.50 -34.56 11.81
CA VAL A 97 -7.35 -34.60 10.90
C VAL A 97 -7.94 -34.93 9.54
N GLU A 98 -8.53 -33.93 8.88
CA GLU A 98 -8.75 -34.06 7.45
C GLU A 98 -7.38 -34.45 6.88
N ALA A 99 -7.27 -35.66 6.34
CA ALA A 99 -6.29 -35.91 5.32
C ALA A 99 -6.63 -34.89 4.24
N LYS A 100 -6.04 -33.69 4.33
CA LYS A 100 -6.05 -32.75 3.22
C LYS A 100 -5.52 -33.59 2.08
N THR A 101 -6.44 -33.89 1.18
CA THR A 101 -6.27 -34.67 -0.03
C THR A 101 -4.95 -34.28 -0.67
N SER A 102 -3.90 -35.08 -0.50
CA SER A 102 -2.54 -34.81 -1.00
C SER A 102 -2.00 -33.41 -0.59
N ASP A 103 -0.95 -33.37 0.24
CA ASP A 103 -0.17 -32.13 0.51
C ASP A 103 0.37 -31.44 -0.76
N PHE A 104 0.21 -32.08 -1.93
CA PHE A 104 0.51 -31.49 -3.22
C PHE A 104 -0.64 -30.61 -3.75
N ASP A 105 -0.66 -29.36 -3.30
CA ASP A 105 -1.53 -28.30 -3.83
C ASP A 105 -0.84 -27.51 -4.96
N ARG A 106 -1.48 -26.42 -5.41
CA ARG A 106 -0.94 -25.53 -6.45
C ARG A 106 0.38 -24.87 -6.06
N TYR A 107 0.59 -24.59 -4.78
CA TYR A 107 1.84 -24.00 -4.28
C TYR A 107 2.96 -25.04 -4.30
N ALA A 108 2.66 -26.27 -3.90
CA ALA A 108 3.59 -27.39 -4.03
C ALA A 108 3.94 -27.68 -5.49
N LEU A 109 2.99 -27.51 -6.43
CA LEU A 109 3.25 -27.62 -7.87
C LEU A 109 4.22 -26.54 -8.36
N CYS A 110 3.98 -25.27 -8.00
CA CYS A 110 4.90 -24.19 -8.33
C CYS A 110 6.29 -24.41 -7.74
N SER A 111 6.37 -24.83 -6.48
CA SER A 111 7.63 -25.12 -5.80
C SER A 111 8.38 -26.30 -6.44
N LEU A 112 7.68 -27.37 -6.84
CA LEU A 112 8.27 -28.50 -7.56
C LEU A 112 8.95 -28.05 -8.87
N VAL A 113 8.25 -27.24 -9.67
CA VAL A 113 8.79 -26.74 -10.93
C VAL A 113 9.96 -25.80 -10.65
N SER A 114 9.83 -24.92 -9.64
CA SER A 114 10.89 -23.98 -9.26
C SER A 114 12.17 -24.67 -8.79
N ASN A 115 12.05 -25.72 -7.97
CA ASN A 115 13.19 -26.53 -7.56
C ASN A 115 13.93 -27.14 -8.76
N ALA A 116 13.21 -27.51 -9.82
CA ALA A 116 13.80 -28.02 -11.06
C ALA A 116 14.40 -26.91 -11.94
N VAL A 117 13.87 -25.67 -11.89
CA VAL A 117 14.44 -24.50 -12.57
C VAL A 117 15.77 -24.11 -11.92
N GLN A 118 15.84 -24.10 -10.59
CA GLN A 118 17.01 -23.67 -9.83
C GLN A 118 18.13 -24.73 -9.75
N ASP A 119 17.88 -25.95 -10.22
CA ASP A 119 18.85 -27.05 -10.20
C ASP A 119 19.73 -27.00 -11.46
N SER A 120 21.00 -26.65 -11.29
CA SER A 120 21.97 -26.52 -12.38
C SER A 120 22.23 -27.83 -13.14
N ASP A 121 21.87 -28.98 -12.57
CA ASP A 121 22.03 -30.29 -13.23
C ASP A 121 20.80 -30.67 -14.08
N VAL A 122 19.71 -29.89 -14.02
CA VAL A 122 18.47 -30.15 -14.76
C VAL A 122 18.53 -29.51 -16.14
N THR A 123 18.50 -30.34 -17.17
CA THR A 123 18.40 -29.84 -18.56
C THR A 123 17.03 -29.23 -18.87
N PHE A 124 16.95 -28.34 -19.85
CA PHE A 124 15.66 -27.77 -20.30
C PHE A 124 14.64 -28.86 -20.69
N ARG A 125 15.11 -29.97 -21.28
CA ARG A 125 14.25 -31.11 -21.62
C ARG A 125 13.72 -31.84 -20.39
N SER A 126 14.56 -32.01 -19.37
CA SER A 126 14.16 -32.59 -18.09
C SER A 126 13.15 -31.68 -17.37
N LEU A 127 13.36 -30.37 -17.40
CA LEU A 127 12.44 -29.37 -16.85
C LEU A 127 11.05 -29.44 -17.51
N LEU A 128 11.00 -29.53 -18.85
CA LEU A 128 9.75 -29.77 -19.57
C LEU A 128 9.07 -31.08 -19.13
N GLN A 129 9.85 -32.14 -18.88
CA GLN A 129 9.29 -33.41 -18.42
C GLN A 129 8.69 -33.29 -17.02
N VAL A 130 9.39 -32.63 -16.07
CA VAL A 130 8.90 -32.38 -14.71
C VAL A 130 7.57 -31.63 -14.73
N ALA A 131 7.50 -30.52 -15.46
CA ALA A 131 6.27 -29.74 -15.58
C ALA A 131 5.14 -30.53 -16.27
N SER A 132 5.46 -31.27 -17.34
CA SER A 132 4.47 -32.09 -18.05
C SER A 132 3.87 -33.19 -17.16
N ASP A 133 4.70 -33.86 -16.37
CA ASP A 133 4.26 -34.94 -15.50
C ASP A 133 3.48 -34.41 -14.30
N ALA A 134 3.91 -33.28 -13.73
CA ALA A 134 3.16 -32.58 -12.69
C ALA A 134 1.75 -32.18 -13.17
N GLU A 135 1.62 -31.63 -14.38
CA GLU A 135 0.32 -31.26 -14.96
C GLU A 135 -0.58 -32.47 -15.25
N LYS A 136 -0.01 -33.60 -15.70
CA LYS A 136 -0.77 -34.81 -16.00
C LYS A 136 -1.30 -35.47 -14.74
N LEU A 137 -0.45 -35.58 -13.72
CA LEU A 137 -0.82 -36.19 -12.45
C LEU A 137 -1.86 -35.34 -11.70
N ASN A 138 -1.87 -34.03 -11.94
CA ASN A 138 -2.78 -33.08 -11.33
C ASN A 138 -3.78 -32.46 -12.32
N ALA A 139 -4.20 -33.22 -13.34
CA ALA A 139 -5.06 -32.70 -14.41
C ALA A 139 -6.45 -32.24 -13.94
N ASN A 140 -6.91 -32.70 -12.77
CA ASN A 140 -8.18 -32.30 -12.15
C ASN A 140 -8.05 -31.02 -11.31
N MET A 141 -6.83 -30.51 -11.07
CA MET A 141 -6.60 -29.30 -10.30
C MET A 141 -7.06 -28.07 -11.11
N THR A 142 -7.93 -27.25 -10.53
CA THR A 142 -8.51 -26.06 -11.19
C THR A 142 -7.42 -25.10 -11.67
N PHE A 143 -6.43 -24.80 -10.82
CA PHE A 143 -5.22 -24.08 -11.20
C PHE A 143 -4.56 -24.60 -12.49
N VAL A 144 -4.29 -25.91 -12.60
CA VAL A 144 -3.67 -26.50 -13.80
C VAL A 144 -4.56 -26.35 -15.04
N GLN A 145 -5.87 -26.50 -14.89
CA GLN A 145 -6.81 -26.33 -15.99
C GLN A 145 -6.83 -24.89 -16.50
N GLU A 146 -6.84 -23.90 -15.61
CA GLU A 146 -6.84 -22.48 -15.95
C GLU A 146 -5.52 -22.03 -16.58
N VAL A 147 -4.38 -22.48 -16.04
CA VAL A 147 -3.06 -22.19 -16.63
C VAL A 147 -2.97 -22.76 -18.05
N ARG A 148 -3.39 -24.02 -18.27
CA ARG A 148 -3.40 -24.64 -19.60
C ARG A 148 -4.40 -23.99 -20.57
N ARG A 149 -5.49 -23.40 -20.06
CA ARG A 149 -6.47 -22.65 -20.86
C ARG A 149 -5.88 -21.34 -21.39
N HIS A 150 -5.00 -20.70 -20.63
CA HIS A 150 -4.39 -19.43 -21.01
C HIS A 150 -3.03 -19.56 -21.72
N LEU A 151 -2.25 -20.59 -21.40
CA LEU A 151 -0.87 -20.75 -21.84
C LEU A 151 -0.69 -22.08 -22.58
N GLU A 152 -0.58 -22.01 -23.92
CA GLU A 152 -0.42 -23.20 -24.78
C GLU A 152 0.99 -23.80 -24.69
N GLU A 153 2.04 -22.95 -24.73
CA GLU A 153 3.43 -23.41 -24.63
C GLU A 153 3.78 -23.84 -23.20
N LEU A 154 4.34 -25.04 -23.04
CA LEU A 154 4.75 -25.55 -21.73
C LEU A 154 5.88 -24.71 -21.11
N SER A 155 6.74 -24.10 -21.92
CA SER A 155 7.78 -23.20 -21.44
C SER A 155 7.21 -21.92 -20.82
N ASP A 156 6.11 -21.38 -21.36
CA ASP A 156 5.44 -20.21 -20.78
C ASP A 156 4.77 -20.59 -19.45
N ARG A 157 4.25 -21.83 -19.34
CA ARG A 157 3.72 -22.37 -18.08
C ARG A 157 4.80 -22.55 -17.02
N ILE A 158 5.97 -23.08 -17.39
CA ILE A 158 7.13 -23.18 -16.49
C ILE A 158 7.51 -21.81 -15.95
N LEU A 159 7.63 -20.82 -16.84
CA LEU A 159 7.93 -19.45 -16.44
C LEU A 159 6.84 -18.88 -15.51
N PHE A 160 5.56 -19.15 -15.78
CA PHE A 160 4.47 -18.78 -14.87
C PHE A 160 4.58 -19.43 -13.49
N TYR A 161 4.87 -20.74 -13.44
CA TYR A 161 5.03 -21.48 -12.19
C TYR A 161 6.20 -20.94 -11.36
N GLU A 162 7.31 -20.56 -11.99
CA GLU A 162 8.45 -19.91 -11.32
C GLU A 162 8.06 -18.57 -10.71
N ILE A 163 7.38 -17.70 -11.48
CA ILE A 163 6.91 -16.39 -10.99
C ILE A 163 5.89 -16.57 -9.85
N CYS A 164 5.04 -17.60 -9.93
CA CYS A 164 4.12 -17.95 -8.85
C CYS A 164 4.87 -18.41 -7.59
N ASN A 165 5.93 -19.21 -7.73
CA ASN A 165 6.75 -19.64 -6.59
C ASN A 165 7.44 -18.45 -5.91
N ASP A 166 8.09 -17.57 -6.69
CA ASP A 166 8.70 -16.34 -6.18
C ASP A 166 7.70 -15.47 -5.40
N PHE A 167 6.47 -15.34 -5.90
CA PHE A 167 5.38 -14.63 -5.22
C PHE A 167 4.97 -15.31 -3.90
N CYS A 168 4.89 -16.64 -3.88
CA CYS A 168 4.51 -17.41 -2.69
C CYS A 168 5.59 -17.35 -1.60
N GLU A 169 6.87 -17.34 -1.98
CA GLU A 169 7.99 -17.12 -1.05
C GLU A 169 7.94 -15.71 -0.45
N CYS A 170 7.68 -14.71 -1.28
CA CYS A 170 7.61 -13.32 -0.84
C CYS A 170 6.70 -12.50 -1.78
N PRO A 171 5.52 -12.04 -1.31
CA PRO A 171 4.55 -11.32 -2.16
C PRO A 171 5.06 -10.01 -2.77
N SER A 172 6.10 -9.41 -2.20
CA SER A 172 6.76 -8.21 -2.76
C SER A 172 7.92 -8.52 -3.70
N ARG A 173 8.36 -9.78 -3.77
CA ARG A 173 9.45 -10.21 -4.64
C ARG A 173 8.98 -10.22 -6.09
N ARG A 174 9.90 -9.84 -6.96
CA ARG A 174 9.72 -9.82 -8.41
C ARG A 174 10.78 -10.72 -9.03
N SER A 175 10.43 -11.38 -10.12
CA SER A 175 11.32 -12.32 -10.80
C SER A 175 12.18 -11.56 -11.81
N SER A 176 13.50 -11.66 -11.71
CA SER A 176 14.40 -11.05 -12.70
C SER A 176 14.29 -11.77 -14.03
N ILE A 177 13.99 -11.04 -15.10
CA ILE A 177 13.90 -11.60 -16.46
C ILE A 177 15.20 -12.29 -16.86
N GLU A 178 16.34 -11.66 -16.60
CA GLU A 178 17.64 -12.21 -16.98
C GLU A 178 17.95 -13.51 -16.23
N ARG A 179 17.86 -13.51 -14.90
CA ARG A 179 18.19 -14.68 -14.08
C ARG A 179 17.22 -15.83 -14.33
N THR A 180 15.92 -15.56 -14.30
CA THR A 180 14.91 -16.61 -14.49
C THR A 180 15.04 -17.27 -15.87
N LEU A 181 15.34 -16.52 -16.93
CA LEU A 181 15.55 -17.10 -18.26
C LEU A 181 16.89 -17.85 -18.37
N GLU A 182 17.92 -17.42 -17.63
CA GLU A 182 19.20 -18.15 -17.54
C GLU A 182 19.03 -19.50 -16.84
N ASP A 183 18.22 -19.55 -15.78
CA ASP A 183 17.92 -20.78 -15.05
C ASP A 183 17.07 -21.76 -15.90
N ILE A 184 16.11 -21.25 -16.69
CA ILE A 184 15.25 -22.08 -17.53
C ILE A 184 15.96 -22.57 -18.81
N TYR A 185 16.73 -21.71 -19.47
CA TYR A 185 17.24 -22.00 -20.82
C TYR A 185 18.77 -22.10 -20.85
N GLU A 186 19.31 -23.28 -21.15
CA GLU A 186 20.75 -23.47 -21.33
C GLU A 186 21.32 -22.63 -22.49
N SER A 187 20.62 -22.59 -23.63
CA SER A 187 21.10 -21.90 -24.84
C SER A 187 20.85 -20.40 -24.78
N PHE A 188 21.91 -19.62 -24.96
CA PHE A 188 21.84 -18.16 -25.10
C PHE A 188 20.84 -17.71 -26.17
N GLY A 189 20.74 -18.44 -27.29
CA GLY A 189 19.78 -18.11 -28.36
C GLY A 189 18.32 -18.21 -27.90
N ASN A 190 17.99 -19.24 -27.11
CA ASN A 190 16.66 -19.42 -26.56
C ASN A 190 16.35 -18.36 -25.50
N ARG A 191 17.33 -18.00 -24.65
CA ARG A 191 17.19 -16.90 -23.67
C ARG A 191 16.84 -15.58 -24.35
N ILE A 192 17.58 -15.20 -25.39
CA ILE A 192 17.35 -13.95 -26.11
C ILE A 192 16.01 -13.97 -26.84
N SER A 193 15.63 -15.09 -27.45
CA SER A 193 14.33 -15.22 -28.11
C SER A 193 13.16 -15.12 -27.11
N ALA A 194 13.25 -15.79 -25.97
CA ALA A 194 12.24 -15.71 -24.91
C ALA A 194 12.15 -14.29 -24.33
N ARG A 195 13.29 -13.65 -24.03
CA ARG A 195 13.35 -12.25 -23.57
C ARG A 195 12.73 -11.30 -24.60
N ALA A 196 13.01 -11.47 -25.89
CA ALA A 196 12.42 -10.64 -26.93
C ALA A 196 10.88 -10.75 -26.95
N ARG A 197 10.34 -11.98 -26.90
CA ARG A 197 8.88 -12.23 -26.86
C ARG A 197 8.20 -11.61 -25.62
N LEU A 198 8.89 -11.61 -24.48
CA LEU A 198 8.39 -10.97 -23.27
C LEU A 198 8.36 -9.44 -23.46
N LEU A 199 9.47 -8.85 -23.90
CA LEU A 199 9.63 -7.39 -24.01
C LEU A 199 8.82 -6.74 -25.14
N ASP A 200 8.51 -7.48 -26.21
CA ASP A 200 7.64 -7.03 -27.30
C ASP A 200 6.16 -7.31 -27.05
N GLY A 201 5.83 -8.00 -25.94
CA GLY A 201 4.47 -8.33 -25.52
C GLY A 201 3.81 -9.45 -26.32
N THR A 202 4.54 -10.15 -27.19
CA THR A 202 3.99 -11.28 -27.97
C THR A 202 3.89 -12.57 -27.17
N ASN A 203 4.58 -12.68 -26.03
CA ASN A 203 4.48 -13.84 -25.14
C ASN A 203 3.06 -14.00 -24.55
N ALA A 204 2.61 -15.24 -24.37
CA ALA A 204 1.27 -15.56 -23.87
C ALA A 204 1.02 -15.04 -22.44
N LEU A 205 2.06 -14.93 -21.61
CA LEU A 205 1.97 -14.38 -20.25
C LEU A 205 1.56 -12.91 -20.24
N ILE A 206 2.07 -12.14 -21.21
CA ILE A 206 1.82 -10.71 -21.33
C ILE A 206 0.49 -10.48 -22.06
N SER A 207 0.29 -11.14 -23.20
CA SER A 207 -0.92 -10.96 -24.02
C SER A 207 -2.20 -11.47 -23.33
N ASN A 208 -2.12 -12.46 -22.44
CA ASN A 208 -3.24 -12.88 -21.60
C ASN A 208 -3.36 -12.11 -20.28
N GLU A 209 -2.52 -11.10 -20.05
CA GLU A 209 -2.51 -10.27 -18.84
C GLU A 209 -2.29 -11.09 -17.56
N LEU A 210 -1.46 -12.12 -17.58
CA LEU A 210 -1.13 -12.93 -16.40
C LEU A 210 0.09 -12.40 -15.64
N VAL A 211 1.03 -11.82 -16.39
CA VAL A 211 2.28 -11.26 -15.88
C VAL A 211 2.46 -9.87 -16.45
N TYR A 212 2.96 -8.96 -15.62
CA TYR A 212 3.39 -7.63 -16.01
C TYR A 212 4.92 -7.54 -15.93
N ILE A 213 5.52 -6.86 -16.92
CA ILE A 213 6.95 -6.55 -16.95
C ILE A 213 7.16 -5.14 -16.38
N SER A 214 8.09 -5.02 -15.44
CA SER A 214 8.47 -3.73 -14.86
C SER A 214 8.96 -2.74 -15.92
N ASP A 215 8.86 -1.46 -15.60
CA ASP A 215 9.13 -0.38 -16.56
C ASP A 215 10.61 -0.25 -16.93
N ASP A 216 11.52 -0.67 -16.03
CA ASP A 216 12.94 -0.83 -16.33
C ASP A 216 13.24 -2.04 -17.23
N ARG A 217 12.21 -2.86 -17.51
CA ARG A 217 12.25 -4.05 -18.37
C ARG A 217 13.18 -5.14 -17.85
N GLU A 218 13.40 -5.19 -16.54
CA GLU A 218 14.27 -6.19 -15.91
C GLU A 218 13.53 -7.20 -15.02
N GLU A 219 12.29 -6.93 -14.61
CA GLU A 219 11.56 -7.76 -13.68
C GLU A 219 10.15 -8.14 -14.20
N MET A 220 9.63 -9.24 -13.67
CA MET A 220 8.30 -9.77 -13.92
C MET A 220 7.55 -9.94 -12.60
N THR A 221 6.24 -9.67 -12.62
CA THR A 221 5.37 -9.90 -11.46
C THR A 221 3.96 -10.30 -11.90
N LEU A 222 3.23 -10.99 -11.04
CA LEU A 222 1.85 -11.38 -11.31
C LEU A 222 0.94 -10.14 -11.40
N THR A 223 0.08 -10.12 -12.41
CA THR A 223 -1.06 -9.20 -12.47
C THR A 223 -2.13 -9.64 -11.47
N GLU A 224 -3.20 -8.85 -11.29
CA GLU A 224 -4.36 -9.28 -10.50
C GLU A 224 -4.99 -10.56 -11.05
N LYS A 225 -5.10 -10.69 -12.37
CA LYS A 225 -5.59 -11.92 -13.01
C LYS A 225 -4.67 -13.12 -12.78
N GLY A 226 -3.36 -12.92 -12.82
CA GLY A 226 -2.38 -13.96 -12.48
C GLY A 226 -2.52 -14.41 -11.02
N LYS A 227 -2.71 -13.46 -10.10
CA LYS A 227 -2.95 -13.73 -8.67
C LYS A 227 -4.30 -14.42 -8.43
N GLU A 228 -5.36 -14.04 -9.13
CA GLU A 228 -6.67 -14.70 -9.04
C GLU A 228 -6.59 -16.17 -9.45
N ILE A 229 -5.87 -16.48 -10.54
CA ILE A 229 -5.63 -17.87 -10.97
C ILE A 229 -4.81 -18.62 -9.91
N LEU A 230 -3.73 -18.04 -9.42
CA LEU A 230 -2.86 -18.69 -8.44
C LEU A 230 -3.55 -18.89 -7.09
N LEU A 231 -4.27 -17.89 -6.59
CA LEU A 231 -4.76 -17.88 -5.22
C LEU A 231 -6.18 -18.44 -5.10
N GLU A 232 -6.95 -18.51 -6.19
CA GLU A 232 -8.32 -19.02 -6.19
C GLU A 232 -9.13 -18.43 -5.01
N ASN A 233 -9.70 -19.27 -4.14
CA ASN A 233 -10.47 -18.85 -2.97
C ASN A 233 -9.65 -18.04 -1.95
N ASP A 234 -8.32 -18.22 -1.92
CA ASP A 234 -7.43 -17.51 -1.01
C ASP A 234 -7.12 -16.07 -1.47
N TYR A 235 -7.50 -15.71 -2.71
CA TYR A 235 -7.27 -14.36 -3.26
C TYR A 235 -7.89 -13.27 -2.37
N ALA A 236 -9.08 -13.53 -1.83
CA ALA A 236 -9.77 -12.60 -0.91
C ALA A 236 -8.97 -12.30 0.38
N SER A 237 -8.05 -13.18 0.76
CA SER A 237 -7.16 -13.01 1.92
C SER A 237 -5.87 -12.26 1.58
N PHE A 238 -5.53 -12.16 0.29
CA PHE A 238 -4.29 -11.56 -0.24
C PHE A 238 -4.50 -10.23 -0.96
N GLY A 239 -5.74 -9.86 -1.31
CA GLY A 239 -6.03 -8.51 -1.76
C GLY A 239 -5.59 -7.50 -0.68
N ASP A 240 -4.92 -6.43 -1.09
CA ASP A 240 -4.71 -5.29 -0.20
C ASP A 240 -6.09 -4.96 0.40
N LYS A 241 -6.20 -4.94 1.73
CA LYS A 241 -7.44 -4.51 2.41
C LYS A 241 -7.60 -3.01 2.18
N LEU A 242 -8.04 -2.67 0.97
CA LEU A 242 -8.28 -1.30 0.54
C LEU A 242 -9.60 -0.79 1.12
N ASP A 243 -10.53 -1.68 1.45
CA ASP A 243 -11.77 -1.34 2.13
C ASP A 243 -11.50 -0.72 3.51
N CYS A 244 -11.85 0.55 3.62
CA CYS A 244 -11.73 1.31 4.84
C CYS A 244 -13.11 1.42 5.51
N PRO A 245 -13.18 1.21 6.84
CA PRO A 245 -14.44 1.34 7.57
C PRO A 245 -14.95 2.79 7.58
N ASP A 246 -14.05 3.77 7.46
CA ASP A 246 -14.37 5.18 7.52
C ASP A 246 -13.39 6.02 6.68
N ARG A 247 -13.76 7.30 6.48
CA ARG A 247 -12.99 8.32 5.74
C ARG A 247 -11.63 8.64 6.36
N TYR A 248 -11.45 8.49 7.68
CA TYR A 248 -10.18 8.76 8.36
C TYR A 248 -9.15 7.66 8.04
N LYS A 249 -9.59 6.40 8.08
CA LYS A 249 -8.78 5.24 7.66
C LYS A 249 -8.44 5.32 6.18
N PHE A 250 -9.37 5.77 5.34
CA PHE A 250 -9.09 6.00 3.92
C PHE A 250 -7.99 7.05 3.71
N ALA A 251 -8.12 8.24 4.30
CA ALA A 251 -7.11 9.28 4.20
C ALA A 251 -5.73 8.76 4.66
N ARG A 252 -5.69 8.06 5.80
CA ARG A 252 -4.47 7.43 6.33
C ARG A 252 -3.88 6.37 5.39
N MET A 253 -4.72 5.56 4.75
CA MET A 253 -4.28 4.54 3.79
C MET A 253 -3.60 5.18 2.59
N VAL A 254 -4.23 6.20 1.99
CA VAL A 254 -3.65 6.96 0.88
C VAL A 254 -2.31 7.57 1.30
N THR A 255 -2.28 8.28 2.43
CA THR A 255 -1.05 8.89 2.94
C THR A 255 0.06 7.87 3.15
N LYS A 256 -0.23 6.75 3.83
CA LYS A 256 0.77 5.71 4.11
C LYS A 256 1.34 5.11 2.83
N PHE A 257 0.52 4.89 1.81
CA PHE A 257 0.98 4.30 0.54
C PHE A 257 1.98 5.22 -0.19
N PHE A 258 1.66 6.51 -0.33
CA PHE A 258 2.49 7.46 -1.06
C PHE A 258 3.68 8.01 -0.26
N HIS A 259 3.78 7.66 1.03
CA HIS A 259 4.99 7.88 1.85
C HIS A 259 5.92 6.68 1.89
N ASP A 260 5.53 5.56 1.30
CA ASP A 260 6.30 4.32 1.30
C ASP A 260 7.14 4.25 0.02
N ASP A 261 8.43 4.58 0.13
CA ASP A 261 9.37 4.63 -1.00
C ASP A 261 9.54 3.26 -1.70
N GLU A 262 9.20 2.15 -1.04
CA GLU A 262 9.19 0.81 -1.67
C GLU A 262 7.95 0.61 -2.56
N LYS A 263 6.86 1.35 -2.30
CA LYS A 263 5.59 1.24 -3.02
C LYS A 263 5.41 2.31 -4.10
N TYR A 264 5.94 3.50 -3.87
CA TYR A 264 5.83 4.63 -4.79
C TYR A 264 7.10 5.46 -4.82
N ASP A 265 7.73 5.55 -6.00
CA ASP A 265 8.84 6.45 -6.27
C ASP A 265 8.38 7.59 -7.18
N SER A 266 8.31 8.81 -6.63
CA SER A 266 7.90 10.01 -7.37
C SER A 266 8.86 10.43 -8.50
N ASP A 267 10.11 9.99 -8.46
CA ASP A 267 11.13 10.29 -9.47
C ASP A 267 11.23 9.17 -10.54
N ALA A 268 10.47 8.08 -10.38
CA ALA A 268 10.34 7.03 -11.38
C ALA A 268 9.59 7.53 -12.62
N ARG A 269 9.99 7.05 -13.82
CA ARG A 269 9.37 7.46 -15.10
C ARG A 269 7.88 7.14 -15.18
N ASN A 270 7.43 6.13 -14.45
CA ASN A 270 6.06 5.64 -14.45
C ASN A 270 5.23 6.12 -13.25
N ALA A 271 5.79 7.01 -12.41
CA ALA A 271 5.11 7.55 -11.25
C ALA A 271 3.69 8.06 -11.56
N PRO A 272 3.42 8.81 -12.66
CA PRO A 272 2.05 9.24 -12.97
C PRO A 272 1.06 8.09 -13.22
N MET A 273 1.52 7.00 -13.84
CA MET A 273 0.70 5.82 -14.12
C MET A 273 0.43 5.03 -12.83
N VAL A 274 1.45 4.83 -12.00
CA VAL A 274 1.30 4.16 -10.70
C VAL A 274 0.36 4.95 -9.79
N LEU A 275 0.57 6.27 -9.71
CA LEU A 275 -0.28 7.18 -8.96
C LEU A 275 -1.74 7.05 -9.38
N SER A 276 -2.03 7.13 -10.68
CA SER A 276 -3.38 7.00 -11.24
C SER A 276 -4.00 5.64 -10.93
N ARG A 277 -3.24 4.56 -11.18
CA ARG A 277 -3.70 3.18 -10.99
C ARG A 277 -4.03 2.89 -9.52
N GLU A 278 -3.12 3.20 -8.61
CA GLU A 278 -3.26 2.86 -7.20
C GLU A 278 -4.31 3.73 -6.50
N LEU A 279 -4.37 5.03 -6.81
CA LEU A 279 -5.46 5.87 -6.34
C LEU A 279 -6.82 5.38 -6.86
N GLY A 280 -6.90 5.02 -8.15
CA GLY A 280 -8.11 4.48 -8.76
C GLY A 280 -8.60 3.20 -8.07
N LYS A 281 -7.68 2.28 -7.71
CA LYS A 281 -8.00 1.11 -6.89
C LYS A 281 -8.54 1.51 -5.52
N MET A 282 -7.83 2.35 -4.77
CA MET A 282 -8.25 2.79 -3.44
C MET A 282 -9.64 3.45 -3.48
N GLU A 283 -9.88 4.39 -4.39
CA GLU A 283 -11.17 5.08 -4.51
C GLU A 283 -12.30 4.14 -4.95
N SER A 284 -12.00 3.14 -5.79
CA SER A 284 -13.02 2.22 -6.32
C SER A 284 -13.48 1.16 -5.32
N HIS A 285 -12.62 0.76 -4.38
CA HIS A 285 -12.99 -0.12 -3.26
C HIS A 285 -13.82 0.63 -2.22
N ASN A 286 -13.53 1.92 -2.00
CA ASN A 286 -14.18 2.73 -0.97
C ASN A 286 -15.40 3.53 -1.46
N LYS A 287 -16.14 3.03 -2.46
CA LYS A 287 -17.30 3.73 -3.06
C LYS A 287 -18.45 3.99 -2.08
N HIS A 288 -18.52 3.25 -0.98
CA HIS A 288 -19.51 3.43 0.08
C HIS A 288 -19.32 4.74 0.85
N LEU A 289 -18.12 5.34 0.84
CA LEU A 289 -17.83 6.61 1.50
C LEU A 289 -18.27 7.78 0.59
N PRO A 290 -19.32 8.54 0.94
CA PRO A 290 -19.89 9.55 0.06
C PRO A 290 -18.92 10.71 -0.24
N CYS A 291 -18.04 11.04 0.71
CA CYS A 291 -17.02 12.08 0.55
C CYS A 291 -16.05 11.78 -0.61
N ILE A 292 -15.68 10.52 -0.86
CA ILE A 292 -14.78 10.15 -1.96
C ILE A 292 -15.41 10.50 -3.31
N ARG A 293 -16.70 10.20 -3.50
CA ARG A 293 -17.42 10.58 -4.73
C ARG A 293 -17.42 12.10 -4.92
N LYS A 294 -17.75 12.86 -3.87
CA LYS A 294 -17.79 14.33 -3.91
C LYS A 294 -16.41 14.91 -4.26
N VAL A 295 -15.35 14.38 -3.66
CA VAL A 295 -13.96 14.80 -3.93
C VAL A 295 -13.60 14.53 -5.40
N ARG A 296 -13.94 13.37 -5.95
CA ARG A 296 -13.68 13.03 -7.37
C ARG A 296 -14.41 13.94 -8.36
N GLU A 297 -15.62 14.38 -8.02
CA GLU A 297 -16.41 15.30 -8.84
C GLU A 297 -15.82 16.72 -8.86
N ILE A 298 -15.28 17.18 -7.72
CA ILE A 298 -14.75 18.53 -7.54
C ILE A 298 -13.28 18.65 -7.97
N ILE A 299 -12.44 17.68 -7.55
CA ILE A 299 -11.00 17.66 -7.78
C ILE A 299 -10.67 16.64 -8.88
N ARG A 300 -10.43 17.16 -10.09
CA ARG A 300 -10.20 16.34 -11.29
C ARG A 300 -8.82 15.68 -11.32
N SER A 301 -7.78 16.41 -10.92
CA SER A 301 -6.39 15.93 -10.89
C SER A 301 -6.21 14.88 -9.78
N GLU A 302 -5.65 13.73 -10.13
CA GLU A 302 -5.39 12.64 -9.19
C GLU A 302 -4.30 13.02 -8.17
N GLY A 303 -3.27 13.75 -8.61
CA GLY A 303 -2.25 14.29 -7.70
C GLY A 303 -2.83 15.28 -6.69
N ASP A 304 -3.74 16.16 -7.13
CA ASP A 304 -4.43 17.10 -6.24
C ASP A 304 -5.34 16.37 -5.25
N ARG A 305 -6.01 15.29 -5.68
CA ARG A 305 -6.82 14.45 -4.79
C ARG A 305 -5.98 13.82 -3.70
N ILE A 306 -4.81 13.26 -4.04
CA ILE A 306 -3.91 12.66 -3.05
C ILE A 306 -3.41 13.71 -2.07
N LEU A 307 -2.96 14.88 -2.56
CA LEU A 307 -2.52 15.97 -1.71
C LEU A 307 -3.63 16.45 -0.77
N PHE A 308 -4.88 16.51 -1.26
CA PHE A 308 -6.05 16.82 -0.44
C PHE A 308 -6.33 15.74 0.61
N TYR A 309 -6.29 14.45 0.25
CA TYR A 309 -6.45 13.35 1.21
C TYR A 309 -5.36 13.34 2.29
N MET A 310 -4.11 13.68 1.92
CA MET A 310 -3.02 13.88 2.88
C MET A 310 -3.31 15.03 3.84
N ALA A 311 -3.75 16.19 3.33
CA ALA A 311 -4.19 17.30 4.20
C ALA A 311 -5.33 16.89 5.14
N CYS A 312 -6.25 16.03 4.69
CA CYS A 312 -7.30 15.46 5.53
C CYS A 312 -6.77 14.55 6.63
N ASN A 313 -5.79 13.69 6.33
CA ASN A 313 -5.18 12.80 7.33
C ASN A 313 -4.53 13.56 8.49
N TYR A 314 -3.95 14.75 8.23
CA TYR A 314 -3.30 15.58 9.23
C TYR A 314 -4.16 16.75 9.75
N CYS A 315 -5.46 16.76 9.47
CA CYS A 315 -6.38 17.73 10.05
C CYS A 315 -6.45 17.57 11.59
N PRO A 316 -6.43 18.64 12.40
CA PRO A 316 -6.45 20.06 12.02
C PRO A 316 -5.08 20.72 11.81
N GLY A 317 -3.98 20.01 12.07
CA GLY A 317 -2.62 20.58 12.05
C GLY A 317 -2.08 20.91 10.65
N GLY A 318 -2.59 20.26 9.61
CA GLY A 318 -2.11 20.42 8.23
C GLY A 318 -0.83 19.66 7.95
N ILE A 319 -0.32 19.83 6.72
CA ILE A 319 0.86 19.13 6.20
C ILE A 319 1.98 20.12 5.87
N ASN A 320 3.23 19.65 5.86
CA ASN A 320 4.33 20.42 5.28
C ASN A 320 4.28 20.27 3.76
N LEU A 321 3.89 21.34 3.07
CA LEU A 321 3.65 21.32 1.63
C LEU A 321 4.89 20.86 0.84
N ILE A 322 6.09 21.31 1.23
CA ILE A 322 7.32 20.98 0.50
C ILE A 322 7.62 19.48 0.59
N ASN A 323 7.43 18.89 1.78
CA ASN A 323 7.66 17.46 1.99
C ASN A 323 6.64 16.61 1.23
N GLU A 324 5.35 16.99 1.27
CA GLU A 324 4.32 16.21 0.59
C GLU A 324 4.45 16.29 -0.94
N LEU A 325 4.78 17.47 -1.49
CA LEU A 325 5.08 17.58 -2.92
C LEU A 325 6.32 16.75 -3.31
N LYS A 326 7.29 16.60 -2.41
CA LYS A 326 8.44 15.73 -2.63
C LYS A 326 8.03 14.26 -2.75
N CYS A 327 7.10 13.81 -1.90
CA CYS A 327 6.60 12.44 -1.94
C CYS A 327 5.75 12.14 -3.16
N LEU A 328 5.04 13.14 -3.73
CA LEU A 328 4.07 12.91 -4.80
C LEU A 328 4.59 13.13 -6.20
N PHE A 329 5.44 14.14 -6.40
CA PHE A 329 5.75 14.66 -7.73
C PHE A 329 7.25 14.64 -8.01
N SER A 330 7.62 14.62 -9.29
CA SER A 330 9.02 14.69 -9.72
C SER A 330 9.66 16.03 -9.35
N VAL A 331 10.99 16.11 -9.28
CA VAL A 331 11.73 17.37 -9.05
C VAL A 331 11.25 18.53 -9.94
N ARG A 332 10.91 18.24 -11.20
CA ARG A 332 10.45 19.24 -12.17
C ARG A 332 9.09 19.84 -11.79
N ASP A 333 8.14 18.97 -11.45
CA ASP A 333 6.75 19.37 -11.19
C ASP A 333 6.62 20.03 -9.81
N ARG A 334 7.43 19.64 -8.83
CA ARG A 334 7.47 20.25 -7.48
C ARG A 334 7.60 21.77 -7.53
N ALA A 335 8.47 22.30 -8.40
CA ALA A 335 8.71 23.73 -8.51
C ALA A 335 7.49 24.48 -9.07
N GLU A 336 6.78 23.87 -10.03
CA GLU A 336 5.55 24.43 -10.60
C GLU A 336 4.44 24.49 -9.55
N TYR A 337 4.19 23.39 -8.85
CA TYR A 337 3.21 23.34 -7.76
C TYR A 337 3.52 24.39 -6.68
N LEU A 338 4.78 24.48 -6.23
CA LEU A 338 5.17 25.47 -5.21
C LEU A 338 4.93 26.92 -5.68
N ASN A 339 5.18 27.23 -6.95
CA ASN A 339 4.92 28.57 -7.48
C ASN A 339 3.42 28.86 -7.57
N LEU A 340 2.61 27.90 -8.03
CA LEU A 340 1.15 28.04 -8.06
C LEU A 340 0.57 28.28 -6.67
N PHE A 341 1.07 27.54 -5.67
CA PHE A 341 0.66 27.71 -4.28
C PHE A 341 1.06 29.08 -3.72
N LYS A 342 2.31 29.53 -3.97
CA LYS A 342 2.79 30.86 -3.53
C LYS A 342 2.03 32.02 -4.17
N GLU A 343 1.56 31.85 -5.41
CA GLU A 343 0.79 32.86 -6.13
C GLU A 343 -0.73 32.75 -5.86
N GLU A 344 -1.16 31.83 -4.99
CA GLU A 344 -2.58 31.55 -4.68
C GLU A 344 -3.40 31.13 -5.92
N LYS A 345 -2.75 30.54 -6.91
CA LYS A 345 -3.35 30.08 -8.18
C LYS A 345 -3.52 28.56 -8.25
N HIS A 346 -3.14 27.84 -7.20
CA HIS A 346 -3.29 26.39 -7.19
C HIS A 346 -4.78 26.01 -7.17
N LYS A 347 -5.17 24.94 -7.89
CA LYS A 347 -6.58 24.61 -8.06
C LYS A 347 -7.31 24.35 -6.73
N LEU A 348 -6.62 23.73 -5.78
CA LEU A 348 -7.14 23.48 -4.44
C LEU A 348 -7.42 24.78 -3.65
N GLN A 349 -6.65 25.86 -3.88
CA GLN A 349 -6.88 27.18 -3.30
C GLN A 349 -8.01 27.91 -4.02
N GLU A 350 -8.06 27.87 -5.36
CA GLU A 350 -9.17 28.46 -6.14
C GLU A 350 -10.53 27.85 -5.77
N LEU A 351 -10.54 26.55 -5.44
CA LEU A 351 -11.73 25.84 -4.98
C LEU A 351 -12.04 26.11 -3.50
N ASP A 352 -11.21 26.89 -2.81
CA ASP A 352 -11.31 27.21 -1.39
C ASP A 352 -11.34 25.93 -0.53
N LEU A 353 -10.49 24.94 -0.84
CA LEU A 353 -10.41 23.67 -0.09
C LEU A 353 -9.21 23.65 0.86
N VAL A 354 -8.16 24.39 0.53
CA VAL A 354 -6.92 24.47 1.29
C VAL A 354 -6.39 25.90 1.30
N GLU A 355 -5.61 26.23 2.31
CA GLU A 355 -4.89 27.50 2.42
C GLU A 355 -3.45 27.27 2.92
N ILE A 356 -2.56 28.20 2.59
CA ILE A 356 -1.17 28.16 3.05
C ILE A 356 -1.06 28.92 4.36
N THR A 357 -0.47 28.27 5.36
CA THR A 357 -0.20 28.89 6.66
C THR A 357 1.26 28.69 7.05
N SER A 358 1.71 29.46 8.05
CA SER A 358 3.00 29.22 8.69
C SER A 358 2.81 28.21 9.82
N ILE A 359 3.29 26.98 9.63
CA ILE A 359 3.27 25.97 10.69
C ILE A 359 4.56 26.10 11.49
N SER A 360 4.41 26.30 12.80
CA SER A 360 5.54 26.38 13.72
C SER A 360 6.17 25.01 13.90
N SER A 361 7.47 24.88 13.61
CA SER A 361 8.24 23.64 13.84
C SER A 361 9.46 23.92 14.72
N LEU A 362 10.04 22.86 15.32
CA LEU A 362 11.29 22.93 16.09
C LEU A 362 12.47 23.53 15.31
N PHE A 363 12.41 23.51 13.98
CA PHE A 363 13.44 24.01 13.08
C PHE A 363 13.06 25.33 12.39
N GLY A 364 12.02 26.02 12.89
CA GLY A 364 11.52 27.28 12.35
C GLY A 364 10.17 27.15 11.64
N PRO A 365 9.61 28.28 11.17
CA PRO A 365 8.34 28.29 10.45
C PRO A 365 8.47 27.54 9.11
N GLN A 366 7.56 26.61 8.87
CA GLN A 366 7.46 25.83 7.63
C GLN A 366 6.22 26.24 6.83
N THR A 367 6.27 26.05 5.51
CA THR A 367 5.11 26.27 4.63
C THR A 367 4.10 25.15 4.84
N GLY A 368 3.08 25.45 5.61
CA GLY A 368 1.98 24.55 5.89
C GLY A 368 0.88 24.64 4.86
N LEU A 369 0.26 23.50 4.56
CA LEU A 369 -1.02 23.44 3.87
C LEU A 369 -2.07 22.91 4.84
N VAL A 370 -3.09 23.71 5.12
CA VAL A 370 -4.20 23.35 6.01
C VAL A 370 -5.51 23.35 5.24
N LEU A 371 -6.50 22.59 5.73
CA LEU A 371 -7.84 22.61 5.16
C LEU A 371 -8.59 23.88 5.59
N THR A 372 -9.25 24.51 4.63
CA THR A 372 -10.28 25.53 4.90
C THR A 372 -11.52 24.87 5.51
N ASP A 373 -12.47 25.66 6.00
CA ASP A 373 -13.73 25.12 6.51
C ASP A 373 -14.52 24.38 5.44
N LYS A 374 -14.52 24.89 4.20
CA LYS A 374 -15.14 24.20 3.06
C LYS A 374 -14.43 22.90 2.71
N GLY A 375 -13.10 22.85 2.80
CA GLY A 375 -12.34 21.60 2.67
C GLY A 375 -12.71 20.57 3.73
N LYS A 376 -12.87 21.01 4.99
CA LYS A 376 -13.31 20.15 6.10
C LYS A 376 -14.73 19.63 5.87
N GLU A 377 -15.66 20.48 5.45
CA GLU A 377 -17.04 20.09 5.13
C GLU A 377 -17.12 19.09 3.97
N LEU A 378 -16.27 19.26 2.95
CA LEU A 378 -16.22 18.36 1.80
C LEU A 378 -15.83 16.93 2.21
N PHE A 379 -14.83 16.78 3.09
CA PHE A 379 -14.28 15.47 3.43
C PHE A 379 -14.89 14.84 4.69
N PHE A 380 -15.04 15.62 5.76
CA PHE A 380 -15.48 15.13 7.08
C PHE A 380 -17.00 15.14 7.27
N GLU A 381 -17.75 15.77 6.35
CA GLU A 381 -19.21 15.77 6.35
C GLU A 381 -19.78 16.23 7.71
N GLU A 382 -20.58 15.40 8.40
CA GLU A 382 -21.12 15.71 9.72
C GLU A 382 -20.05 16.03 10.78
N ASP A 383 -18.85 15.45 10.66
CA ASP A 383 -17.76 15.61 11.62
C ASP A 383 -16.97 16.91 11.39
N ALA A 384 -17.20 17.63 10.29
CA ALA A 384 -16.50 18.88 9.99
C ALA A 384 -16.62 19.91 11.14
N LYS A 385 -17.75 19.90 11.86
CA LYS A 385 -18.02 20.76 13.03
C LYS A 385 -17.01 20.57 14.17
N LEU A 386 -16.31 19.44 14.23
CA LEU A 386 -15.26 19.17 15.22
C LEU A 386 -13.96 19.91 14.91
N PHE A 387 -13.73 20.24 13.63
CA PHE A 387 -12.48 20.82 13.13
C PHE A 387 -12.60 22.29 12.70
N ILE A 388 -13.82 22.78 12.54
CA ILE A 388 -14.11 24.19 12.29
C ILE A 388 -14.01 24.93 13.62
N GLN A 389 -12.90 25.63 13.84
CA GLN A 389 -12.78 26.54 14.97
C GLN A 389 -13.71 27.72 14.72
N LYS A 390 -14.74 27.86 15.55
CA LYS A 390 -15.41 29.16 15.66
C LYS A 390 -14.38 30.11 16.24
N VAL A 391 -14.01 31.16 15.50
CA VAL A 391 -13.38 32.34 16.12
C VAL A 391 -14.29 32.69 17.29
N ASP A 392 -13.76 32.54 18.50
CA ASP A 392 -14.55 32.79 19.69
C ASP A 392 -14.99 34.25 19.57
N LYS A 393 -16.30 34.53 19.62
CA LYS A 393 -16.86 35.90 19.49
C LYS A 393 -16.25 36.91 20.48
N LYS A 394 -15.42 36.45 21.42
CA LYS A 394 -14.68 37.25 22.38
C LYS A 394 -13.52 38.04 21.76
N ASP A 395 -12.89 37.53 20.69
CA ASP A 395 -11.69 38.16 20.10
C ASP A 395 -12.00 39.03 18.88
N LEU A 396 -13.19 38.91 18.30
CA LEU A 396 -13.67 39.77 17.20
C LEU A 396 -14.70 40.77 17.74
N VAL A 397 -14.38 42.06 17.64
CA VAL A 397 -15.29 43.16 17.99
C VAL A 397 -15.86 43.75 16.71
N ASN A 398 -17.14 43.52 16.44
CA ASN A 398 -17.81 44.09 15.27
C ASN A 398 -17.93 45.60 15.40
N CYS A 399 -17.67 46.33 14.32
CA CYS A 399 -17.75 47.79 14.29
C CYS A 399 -19.16 48.32 14.63
N GLU A 400 -20.22 47.56 14.29
CA GLU A 400 -21.61 47.91 14.58
C GLU A 400 -21.95 47.86 16.07
N ASP A 401 -21.30 46.95 16.82
CA ASP A 401 -21.52 46.74 18.26
C ASP A 401 -20.79 47.79 19.12
N ILE A 402 -19.84 48.53 18.55
CA ILE A 402 -19.05 49.55 19.26
C ILE A 402 -19.92 50.76 19.55
N LYS A 403 -20.16 51.08 20.82
CA LYS A 403 -20.94 52.28 21.19
C LYS A 403 -20.17 53.57 20.89
N PRO A 404 -20.83 54.63 20.38
CA PRO A 404 -20.17 55.91 20.19
C PRO A 404 -19.76 56.50 21.54
N LYS A 405 -18.49 56.90 21.66
CA LYS A 405 -17.97 57.63 22.82
C LYS A 405 -17.24 58.88 22.38
N GLN A 406 -17.48 59.97 23.10
CA GLN A 406 -16.76 61.21 22.90
C GLN A 406 -15.46 61.17 23.70
N LEU A 407 -14.33 61.30 23.00
CA LEU A 407 -13.00 61.38 23.58
C LEU A 407 -12.51 62.82 23.59
N PHE A 408 -11.79 63.21 24.63
CA PHE A 408 -11.25 64.55 24.81
C PHE A 408 -9.72 64.48 24.85
N PHE A 409 -9.08 65.10 23.87
CA PHE A 409 -7.63 65.15 23.73
C PHE A 409 -7.17 66.60 23.60
N SER A 410 -5.90 66.87 23.90
CA SER A 410 -5.30 68.16 23.58
C SER A 410 -5.29 68.39 22.06
N GLU A 411 -5.17 69.64 21.61
CA GLU A 411 -5.19 69.94 20.16
C GLU A 411 -4.12 69.15 19.38
N ASN A 412 -2.94 68.97 19.96
CA ASN A 412 -1.84 68.25 19.31
C ASN A 412 -2.13 66.74 19.21
N GLU A 413 -2.60 66.13 20.28
CA GLU A 413 -2.97 64.71 20.30
C GLU A 413 -4.16 64.43 19.36
N GLN A 414 -5.16 65.31 19.38
CA GLN A 414 -6.31 65.21 18.48
C GLN A 414 -5.88 65.25 17.01
N ARG A 415 -4.93 66.11 16.64
CA ARG A 415 -4.38 66.16 15.27
C ARG A 415 -3.70 64.84 14.87
N GLN A 416 -2.88 64.27 15.75
CA GLN A 416 -2.19 62.99 15.48
C GLN A 416 -3.19 61.84 15.34
N LEU A 417 -4.15 61.74 16.26
CA LEU A 417 -5.18 60.70 16.22
C LEU A 417 -6.08 60.84 14.99
N SER A 418 -6.44 62.07 14.62
CA SER A 418 -7.24 62.33 13.41
C SER A 418 -6.48 61.98 12.14
N MET A 419 -5.17 62.19 12.10
CA MET A 419 -4.34 61.77 10.96
C MET A 419 -4.41 60.26 10.74
N VAL A 420 -4.32 59.46 11.81
CA VAL A 420 -4.45 57.99 11.74
C VAL A 420 -5.87 57.60 11.35
N GLY A 421 -6.89 58.10 12.05
CA GLY A 421 -8.30 57.77 11.78
C GLY A 421 -8.70 58.10 10.33
N ASN A 422 -8.33 59.28 9.82
CA ASN A 422 -8.61 59.67 8.44
C ASN A 422 -7.91 58.75 7.43
N SER A 423 -6.71 58.25 7.73
CA SER A 423 -5.98 57.32 6.86
C SER A 423 -6.66 55.95 6.76
N LEU A 424 -7.49 55.58 7.74
CA LEU A 424 -8.21 54.31 7.77
C LEU A 424 -9.55 54.34 7.02
N MET A 425 -10.04 55.53 6.64
CA MET A 425 -11.24 55.67 5.81
C MET A 425 -10.97 55.09 4.42
N GLU A 426 -11.95 54.39 3.84
CA GLU A 426 -11.76 53.55 2.66
C GLU A 426 -11.06 54.25 1.49
N GLU A 427 -11.49 55.46 1.13
CA GLU A 427 -10.89 56.25 0.04
C GLU A 427 -9.42 56.60 0.31
N ASN A 428 -9.12 57.04 1.54
CA ASN A 428 -7.77 57.41 1.94
C ASN A 428 -6.86 56.20 2.10
N TYR A 429 -7.41 55.08 2.58
CA TYR A 429 -6.69 53.83 2.75
C TYR A 429 -6.24 53.26 1.41
N ARG A 430 -7.13 53.25 0.40
CA ARG A 430 -6.77 52.84 -0.97
C ARG A 430 -5.65 53.68 -1.54
N ALA A 431 -5.80 55.01 -1.54
CA ALA A 431 -4.77 55.93 -2.02
C ALA A 431 -3.43 55.76 -1.27
N LEU A 432 -3.48 55.49 0.03
CA LEU A 432 -2.30 55.24 0.85
C LEU A 432 -1.60 53.94 0.46
N THR A 433 -2.35 52.86 0.25
CA THR A 433 -1.81 51.55 -0.14
C THR A 433 -1.20 51.57 -1.54
N GLU A 434 -1.83 52.23 -2.51
CA GLU A 434 -1.29 52.44 -3.87
C GLU A 434 0.02 53.24 -3.84
N ARG A 435 0.09 54.26 -2.98
CA ARG A 435 1.30 55.07 -2.80
C ARG A 435 2.43 54.31 -2.11
N LEU A 436 2.11 53.39 -1.20
CA LEU A 436 3.10 52.51 -0.57
C LEU A 436 3.64 51.50 -1.58
N GLU A 437 2.75 50.89 -2.36
CA GLU A 437 3.08 49.92 -3.41
C GLU A 437 3.94 50.54 -4.52
N SER A 438 3.59 51.74 -5.02
CA SER A 438 4.39 52.45 -6.03
C SER A 438 5.80 52.82 -5.55
N LYS A 439 6.05 52.78 -4.23
CA LYS A 439 7.36 53.00 -3.60
C LYS A 439 8.05 51.70 -3.17
N GLY A 440 7.50 50.54 -3.49
CA GLY A 440 8.04 49.23 -3.07
C GLY A 440 7.95 48.97 -1.57
N LEU A 441 7.02 49.63 -0.86
CA LEU A 441 6.79 49.45 0.58
C LEU A 441 5.60 48.52 0.84
N SER A 442 5.57 47.88 2.01
CA SER A 442 4.43 47.06 2.45
C SER A 442 3.16 47.91 2.56
N LYS A 443 2.01 47.36 2.14
CA LYS A 443 0.68 48.01 2.22
C LYS A 443 0.17 48.20 3.67
N GLY A 444 0.80 47.54 4.64
CA GLY A 444 0.44 47.62 6.06
C GLY A 444 1.07 48.81 6.79
N ILE A 445 0.39 49.29 7.83
CA ILE A 445 0.86 50.37 8.69
C ILE A 445 0.79 49.87 10.13
N ALA A 446 1.90 50.02 10.86
CA ALA A 446 1.97 49.74 12.29
C ALA A 446 1.85 51.06 13.06
N VAL A 447 0.90 51.14 13.99
CA VAL A 447 0.67 52.32 14.84
C VAL A 447 0.85 51.92 16.30
N LEU A 448 1.76 52.59 17.00
CA LEU A 448 1.98 52.39 18.43
C LEU A 448 1.34 53.55 19.22
N LEU A 449 0.26 53.26 19.93
CA LEU A 449 -0.36 54.20 20.87
C LEU A 449 0.27 54.05 22.25
N TYR A 450 0.89 55.12 22.75
CA TYR A 450 1.54 55.14 24.07
C TYR A 450 0.96 56.25 24.96
N GLY A 451 1.11 56.10 26.29
CA GLY A 451 0.58 57.01 27.30
C GLY A 451 0.13 56.29 28.56
N ALA A 452 -0.18 57.04 29.62
CA ALA A 452 -0.59 56.47 30.92
C ALA A 452 -1.87 55.59 30.80
N PRO A 453 -2.08 54.62 31.71
CA PRO A 453 -3.33 53.86 31.75
C PRO A 453 -4.55 54.78 31.81
N GLY A 454 -5.63 54.44 31.08
CA GLY A 454 -6.86 55.24 31.08
C GLY A 454 -6.88 56.46 30.14
N THR A 455 -5.80 56.76 29.39
CA THR A 455 -5.75 57.91 28.46
C THR A 455 -6.48 57.70 27.12
N GLY A 456 -7.42 56.76 27.05
CA GLY A 456 -8.26 56.57 25.86
C GLY A 456 -7.62 55.82 24.68
N LYS A 457 -6.40 55.28 24.77
CA LYS A 457 -5.71 54.56 23.67
C LYS A 457 -6.58 53.47 23.03
N THR A 458 -7.09 52.55 23.84
CA THR A 458 -7.94 51.44 23.37
C THR A 458 -9.25 51.97 22.80
N GLU A 459 -9.83 52.98 23.42
CA GLU A 459 -11.09 53.58 22.97
C GLU A 459 -10.93 54.32 21.65
N SER A 460 -9.79 54.97 21.38
CA SER A 460 -9.50 55.59 20.08
C SER A 460 -9.55 54.56 18.94
N VAL A 461 -8.98 53.37 19.15
CA VAL A 461 -9.02 52.28 18.16
C VAL A 461 -10.46 51.82 17.92
N MET A 462 -11.25 51.66 19.00
CA MET A 462 -12.67 51.32 18.91
C MET A 462 -13.45 52.34 18.07
N GLN A 463 -13.23 53.64 18.30
CA GLN A 463 -13.94 54.68 17.55
C GLN A 463 -13.49 54.76 16.09
N TRP A 464 -12.22 54.50 15.77
CA TRP A 464 -11.75 54.41 14.38
C TRP A 464 -12.38 53.24 13.63
N ALA A 465 -12.46 52.07 14.26
CA ALA A 465 -13.12 50.89 13.72
C ALA A 465 -14.59 51.17 13.38
N ARG A 466 -15.32 51.79 14.31
CA ARG A 466 -16.70 52.23 14.10
C ARG A 466 -16.84 53.22 12.93
N GLN A 467 -15.94 54.21 12.85
CA GLN A 467 -16.00 55.25 11.81
C GLN A 467 -15.63 54.73 10.41
N SER A 468 -14.68 53.81 10.34
CA SER A 468 -14.21 53.23 9.08
C SER A 468 -15.02 52.01 8.62
N GLY A 469 -15.93 51.50 9.46
CA GLY A 469 -16.70 50.29 9.17
C GLY A 469 -15.85 49.01 9.17
N ARG A 470 -14.83 48.96 10.03
CA ARG A 470 -13.86 47.86 10.10
C ARG A 470 -13.95 47.17 11.45
N ASP A 471 -14.02 45.84 11.45
CA ASP A 471 -14.01 45.06 12.69
C ASP A 471 -12.61 45.02 13.31
N ILE A 472 -12.55 44.81 14.63
CA ILE A 472 -11.29 44.71 15.38
C ILE A 472 -11.06 43.26 15.78
N VAL A 473 -9.89 42.73 15.42
CA VAL A 473 -9.35 41.53 16.04
C VAL A 473 -8.55 41.96 17.27
N HIS A 474 -9.05 41.65 18.46
CA HIS A 474 -8.42 42.01 19.73
C HIS A 474 -7.51 40.89 20.21
N VAL A 475 -6.25 41.23 20.51
CA VAL A 475 -5.25 40.29 21.03
C VAL A 475 -4.73 40.82 22.37
N ASP A 476 -5.02 40.10 23.45
CA ASP A 476 -4.49 40.41 24.78
C ASP A 476 -3.20 39.62 25.06
N LEU A 477 -2.07 40.30 24.95
CA LEU A 477 -0.73 39.74 25.22
C LEU A 477 -0.51 39.32 26.69
N SER A 478 -1.36 39.77 27.63
CA SER A 478 -1.27 39.36 29.03
C SER A 478 -1.81 37.95 29.24
N ALA A 479 -2.81 37.53 28.46
CA ALA A 479 -3.32 36.15 28.45
C ALA A 479 -2.33 35.17 27.79
N SER A 480 -1.56 35.62 26.80
CA SER A 480 -0.63 34.77 26.03
C SER A 480 0.64 34.36 26.79
N LYS A 481 0.97 35.01 27.92
CA LYS A 481 2.15 34.67 28.75
C LYS A 481 1.90 33.54 29.76
N SER A 482 0.65 33.08 29.89
CA SER A 482 0.26 32.04 30.86
C SER A 482 0.02 30.67 30.23
N MET A 483 0.36 30.48 28.95
CA MET A 483 0.31 29.20 28.24
C MET A 483 1.67 28.52 28.21
#